data_AF-A0A7S2XGD4-F1
#
_entry.id   AF-A0A7S2XGD4-F1
#
_cell.length_a   1.000
_cell.length_b   1.000
_cell.length_c   1.000
_cell.angle_alpha   90.00
_cell.angle_beta   90.00
_cell.angle_gamma   90.00
#
_symmetry.space_group_name_H-M   'P 1'
#
loop_
_entity.id
_entity.type
_entity.pdbx_description
1 polymer ?
#
loop_
_entity_poly.entity_id
_entity_poly.type
_entity_poly.pdbx_seq_one_letter_code
_entity_poly.pdbx_strand_id
1 'polypeptide(L)'
;KNCGAEGGQPKERMAEQKEHPLNTKWILYFHSLEDNKNWDISSYEKVYELDTVETFWKVFNSINDHIPKGHWFLMRNKIAPVWETPENENGGTWVFDIPRDSAKEAMKEACMACVGEYVLKDPKESYAEITGLSVTMKPKNARIKVWNRDSKNSDTGKLSPDIPHLTKNSPGPMYYKPHQVGGGGYRKGKGGGGGGGGGGGGGSGGGGGGDDDADSHNHHVRFDSSQEEEEEYPQQ
;
A
#
# COMPACT_ATOMS: atom_id res chain seq x y z
N LYS A 1 -53.93 -55.71 9.01
CA LYS A 1 -54.34 -54.33 9.37
C LYS A 1 -53.18 -53.77 10.19
N ASN A 2 -52.23 -53.06 9.57
CA ASN A 2 -52.14 -51.58 9.46
C ASN A 2 -52.40 -50.89 10.81
N CYS A 3 -51.69 -49.85 11.26
CA CYS A 3 -50.52 -49.07 10.85
C CYS A 3 -50.33 -48.05 12.01
N GLY A 4 -49.13 -47.51 12.21
CA GLY A 4 -48.94 -46.39 13.13
C GLY A 4 -47.48 -46.03 13.41
N ALA A 5 -46.75 -45.61 12.37
CA ALA A 5 -45.71 -44.59 12.50
C ALA A 5 -46.42 -43.24 12.79
N GLU A 6 -45.88 -42.18 13.41
CA GLU A 6 -44.68 -41.35 13.20
C GLU A 6 -44.61 -40.41 14.45
N GLY A 7 -43.55 -39.67 14.79
CA GLY A 7 -42.31 -39.36 14.11
C GLY A 7 -41.38 -38.62 15.08
N GLY A 8 -40.11 -39.02 15.08
CA GLY A 8 -39.03 -38.20 15.61
C GLY A 8 -38.46 -37.40 14.46
N GLN A 9 -38.55 -36.07 14.52
CA GLN A 9 -37.85 -35.21 13.57
C GLN A 9 -36.33 -35.50 13.66
N PRO A 10 -35.62 -35.67 12.55
CA PRO A 10 -34.16 -35.72 12.58
C PRO A 10 -33.67 -34.34 13.02
N LYS A 11 -32.95 -34.27 14.15
CA LYS A 11 -32.09 -33.10 14.42
C LYS A 11 -31.01 -33.12 13.35
N GLU A 12 -31.14 -32.24 12.35
CA GLU A 12 -30.05 -31.96 11.43
C GLU A 12 -28.81 -31.65 12.26
N ARG A 13 -27.79 -32.51 12.19
CA ARG A 13 -26.47 -32.18 12.69
C ARG A 13 -25.96 -31.08 11.78
N MET A 14 -25.98 -29.84 12.25
CA MET A 14 -25.18 -28.78 11.63
C MET A 14 -23.74 -29.28 11.65
N ALA A 15 -23.22 -29.69 10.49
CA ALA A 15 -21.82 -30.05 10.36
C ALA A 15 -21.02 -28.81 10.76
N GLU A 16 -20.09 -28.94 11.72
CA GLU A 16 -19.09 -27.90 11.97
C GLU A 16 -18.38 -27.63 10.65
N GLN A 17 -18.64 -26.47 10.06
CA GLN A 17 -17.93 -26.02 8.87
C GLN A 17 -16.48 -25.78 9.28
N LYS A 18 -15.58 -26.64 8.79
CA LYS A 18 -14.14 -26.50 9.05
C LYS A 18 -13.65 -25.21 8.39
N GLU A 19 -13.37 -24.20 9.20
CA GLU A 19 -12.77 -22.95 8.72
C GLU A 19 -11.27 -23.12 8.47
N HIS A 20 -10.74 -22.36 7.51
CA HIS A 20 -9.34 -22.40 7.09
C HIS A 20 -8.65 -21.13 7.59
N PRO A 21 -7.79 -21.21 8.64
CA PRO A 21 -7.16 -20.02 9.20
C PRO A 21 -6.18 -19.38 8.21
N LEU A 22 -6.13 -18.06 8.21
CA LEU A 22 -5.10 -17.30 7.51
C LEU A 22 -3.77 -17.41 8.26
N ASN A 23 -2.67 -17.21 7.54
CA ASN A 23 -1.32 -17.19 8.15
C ASN A 23 -1.20 -16.09 9.22
N THR A 24 -1.84 -14.94 8.98
CA THR A 24 -2.04 -13.89 9.99
C THR A 24 -3.40 -13.25 9.85
N LYS A 25 -3.80 -12.54 10.89
CA LYS A 25 -4.99 -11.69 10.87
C LYS A 25 -4.75 -10.44 10.03
N TRP A 26 -5.79 -10.01 9.33
CA TRP A 26 -5.82 -8.78 8.54
C TRP A 26 -7.02 -7.92 8.95
N ILE A 27 -6.88 -6.60 8.90
CA ILE A 27 -7.93 -5.66 9.24
C ILE A 27 -8.26 -4.83 7.99
N LEU A 28 -9.53 -4.84 7.61
CA LEU A 28 -10.07 -3.98 6.58
C LEU A 28 -10.49 -2.65 7.19
N TYR A 29 -9.91 -1.56 6.72
CA TYR A 29 -10.26 -0.19 7.08
C TYR A 29 -10.92 0.54 5.92
N PHE A 30 -11.74 1.53 6.27
CA PHE A 30 -12.33 2.48 5.36
C PHE A 30 -12.01 3.90 5.83
N HIS A 31 -11.65 4.77 4.89
CA HIS A 31 -11.46 6.19 5.10
C HIS A 31 -12.35 6.97 4.12
N SER A 32 -13.23 7.81 4.66
CA SER A 32 -14.25 8.53 3.91
C SER A 32 -13.65 9.64 3.07
N LEU A 33 -14.25 9.94 1.92
CA LEU A 33 -13.87 11.11 1.11
C LEU A 33 -14.13 12.44 1.84
N GLU A 34 -15.06 12.44 2.80
CA GLU A 34 -15.37 13.60 3.63
C GLU A 34 -14.19 13.97 4.56
N ASP A 35 -13.35 12.98 4.88
CA ASP A 35 -12.20 13.13 5.77
C ASP A 35 -10.88 13.33 5.02
N ASN A 36 -10.88 13.57 3.71
CA ASN A 36 -9.65 13.71 2.89
C ASN A 36 -8.69 14.84 3.34
N LYS A 37 -9.12 15.70 4.26
CA LYS A 37 -8.27 16.74 4.89
C LYS A 37 -7.60 16.26 6.18
N ASN A 38 -7.99 15.10 6.70
CA ASN A 38 -7.54 14.53 7.96
C ASN A 38 -7.12 13.07 7.77
N TRP A 39 -5.82 12.83 7.67
CA TRP A 39 -5.24 11.48 7.52
C TRP A 39 -4.76 10.88 8.86
N ASP A 40 -5.18 11.44 10.00
CA ASP A 40 -4.94 10.84 11.31
C ASP A 40 -5.67 9.50 11.45
N ILE A 41 -5.10 8.57 12.22
CA ILE A 41 -5.69 7.24 12.45
C ILE A 41 -7.15 7.27 12.96
N SER A 42 -7.58 8.36 13.59
CA SER A 42 -8.96 8.54 14.07
C SER A 42 -10.00 8.70 12.96
N SER A 43 -9.60 9.09 11.75
CA SER A 43 -10.49 9.18 10.58
C SER A 43 -10.64 7.85 9.81
N TYR A 44 -10.02 6.78 10.29
CA TYR A 44 -10.13 5.45 9.69
C TYR A 44 -11.08 4.58 10.51
N GLU A 45 -12.10 4.06 9.85
CA GLU A 45 -13.00 3.09 10.43
C GLU A 45 -12.46 1.67 10.26
N LYS A 46 -12.44 0.89 11.35
CA LYS A 46 -12.22 -0.56 11.27
C LYS A 46 -13.53 -1.24 10.86
N VAL A 47 -13.55 -1.79 9.65
CA VAL A 47 -14.76 -2.39 9.07
C VAL A 47 -14.85 -3.88 9.43
N TYR A 48 -13.77 -4.64 9.19
CA TYR A 48 -13.74 -6.08 9.46
C TYR A 48 -12.36 -6.57 9.90
N GLU A 49 -12.35 -7.59 10.75
CA GLU A 49 -11.18 -8.43 11.03
C GLU A 49 -11.32 -9.75 10.26
N LEU A 50 -10.26 -10.13 9.56
CA LEU A 50 -10.17 -11.34 8.74
C LEU A 50 -9.11 -12.25 9.37
N ASP A 51 -9.53 -13.42 9.84
CA ASP A 51 -8.64 -14.42 10.43
C ASP A 51 -8.78 -15.81 9.78
N THR A 52 -9.74 -15.97 8.85
CA THR A 52 -9.98 -17.19 8.08
C THR A 52 -10.27 -16.87 6.61
N VAL A 53 -10.11 -17.85 5.73
CA VAL A 53 -10.48 -17.75 4.31
C VAL A 53 -11.98 -17.51 4.16
N GLU A 54 -12.80 -18.10 5.04
CA GLU A 54 -14.24 -17.93 5.06
C GLU A 54 -14.66 -16.51 5.44
N THR A 55 -14.02 -15.91 6.45
CA THR A 55 -14.29 -14.49 6.81
C THR A 55 -13.90 -13.55 5.68
N PHE A 56 -12.78 -13.81 5.00
CA PHE A 56 -12.40 -13.08 3.78
C PHE A 56 -13.51 -13.15 2.71
N TRP A 57 -13.95 -14.35 2.33
CA TRP A 57 -14.97 -14.49 1.27
C TRP A 57 -16.34 -13.95 1.68
N LYS A 58 -16.73 -14.06 2.96
CA LYS A 58 -17.96 -13.44 3.47
C LYS A 58 -17.97 -11.93 3.23
N VAL A 59 -16.84 -11.25 3.49
CA VAL A 59 -16.69 -9.80 3.29
C VAL A 59 -16.61 -9.43 1.80
N PHE A 60 -15.75 -10.09 1.02
CA PHE A 60 -15.58 -9.71 -0.38
C PHE A 60 -16.77 -10.08 -1.27
N ASN A 61 -17.61 -11.05 -0.86
CA ASN A 61 -18.86 -11.33 -1.54
C ASN A 61 -19.94 -10.28 -1.24
N SER A 62 -19.95 -9.64 -0.06
CA SER A 62 -20.91 -8.57 0.27
C SER A 62 -20.52 -7.22 -0.33
N ILE A 63 -19.22 -6.95 -0.43
CA ILE A 63 -18.67 -5.75 -1.08
C ILE A 63 -19.06 -5.68 -2.56
N ASN A 64 -19.31 -6.83 -3.22
CA ASN A 64 -19.65 -6.89 -4.63
C ASN A 64 -20.95 -6.17 -5.00
N ASP A 65 -21.87 -5.98 -4.05
CA ASP A 65 -23.18 -5.39 -4.31
C ASP A 65 -23.11 -3.86 -4.33
N HIS A 66 -22.39 -3.25 -3.39
CA HIS A 66 -22.13 -1.80 -3.36
C HIS A 66 -20.83 -1.52 -2.59
N ILE A 67 -19.80 -0.98 -3.25
CA ILE A 67 -18.59 -0.50 -2.57
C ILE A 67 -18.78 0.99 -2.25
N PRO A 68 -18.83 1.39 -0.96
CA PRO A 68 -18.75 2.78 -0.57
C PRO A 68 -17.58 3.50 -1.26
N LYS A 69 -17.86 4.70 -1.78
CA LYS A 69 -16.82 5.57 -2.35
C LYS A 69 -15.92 6.07 -1.22
N GLY A 70 -14.63 5.83 -1.34
CA GLY A 70 -13.64 6.20 -0.35
C GLY A 70 -12.34 5.45 -0.58
N HIS A 71 -11.49 5.47 0.44
CA HIS A 71 -10.20 4.81 0.44
C HIS A 71 -10.29 3.54 1.30
N TRP A 72 -10.04 2.40 0.69
CA TRP A 72 -10.04 1.11 1.36
C TRP A 72 -8.61 0.71 1.68
N PHE A 73 -8.39 0.15 2.86
CA PHE A 73 -7.08 -0.35 3.28
C PHE A 73 -7.21 -1.74 3.86
N LEU A 74 -6.33 -2.65 3.46
CA LEU A 74 -6.22 -3.96 4.07
C LEU A 74 -4.83 -4.03 4.71
N MET A 75 -4.78 -3.99 6.05
CA MET A 75 -3.52 -3.96 6.79
C MET A 75 -3.34 -5.23 7.60
N ARG A 76 -2.11 -5.72 7.68
CA ARG A 76 -1.77 -6.81 8.59
C ARG A 76 -2.09 -6.38 10.03
N ASN A 77 -2.60 -7.29 10.84
CA ASN A 77 -3.05 -6.96 12.19
C ASN A 77 -1.94 -6.25 13.00
N LYS A 78 -2.36 -5.27 13.82
CA LYS A 78 -1.51 -4.34 14.60
C LYS A 78 -0.70 -3.33 13.79
N ILE A 79 -0.84 -3.29 12.47
CA ILE A 79 -0.30 -2.22 11.64
C ILE A 79 -1.44 -1.28 11.25
N ALA A 80 -1.29 0.00 11.59
CA ALA A 80 -2.25 1.02 11.21
C ALA A 80 -2.04 1.44 9.74
N PRO A 81 -3.09 1.87 9.01
CA PRO A 81 -3.03 2.33 7.62
C PRO A 81 -2.37 3.72 7.45
N VAL A 82 -1.32 4.01 8.23
CA VAL A 82 -0.59 5.27 8.21
C VAL A 82 0.90 5.00 7.99
N TRP A 83 1.61 5.91 7.31
CA TRP A 83 3.00 5.67 6.92
C TRP A 83 3.99 5.88 8.06
N GLU A 84 3.57 6.60 9.11
CA GLU A 84 4.35 6.96 10.29
C GLU A 84 4.56 5.80 11.27
N THR A 85 3.94 4.64 11.04
CA THR A 85 4.21 3.49 11.91
C THR A 85 5.63 2.96 11.71
N PRO A 86 6.27 2.38 12.75
CA PRO A 86 7.61 1.80 12.61
C PRO A 86 7.73 0.75 11.49
N GLU A 87 6.63 0.06 11.19
CA GLU A 87 6.56 -0.94 10.13
C GLU A 87 6.53 -0.34 8.72
N ASN A 88 6.06 0.90 8.57
CA ASN A 88 5.85 1.55 7.27
C ASN A 88 6.87 2.66 7.01
N GLU A 89 7.45 3.30 8.04
CA GLU A 89 8.22 4.54 7.90
C GLU A 89 9.43 4.42 6.96
N ASN A 90 10.12 3.28 6.94
CA ASN A 90 11.30 3.03 6.08
C ASN A 90 10.93 2.38 4.74
N GLY A 91 9.64 2.13 4.55
CA GLY A 91 9.07 1.38 3.46
C GLY A 91 8.67 2.22 2.27
N GLY A 92 7.71 1.70 1.52
CA GLY A 92 7.13 2.37 0.38
C GLY A 92 5.97 1.58 -0.21
N THR A 93 5.60 1.96 -1.42
CA THR A 93 4.50 1.34 -2.15
C THR A 93 4.84 1.03 -3.60
N TRP A 94 4.44 -0.15 -4.06
CA TRP A 94 4.19 -0.37 -5.47
C TRP A 94 2.82 0.20 -5.82
N VAL A 95 2.78 1.08 -6.82
CA VAL A 95 1.58 1.79 -7.27
C VAL A 95 1.14 1.23 -8.61
N PHE A 96 -0.15 0.90 -8.72
CA PHE A 96 -0.79 0.36 -9.91
C PHE A 96 -2.02 1.20 -10.24
N ASP A 97 -2.06 1.77 -11.45
CA ASP A 97 -3.25 2.44 -11.97
C ASP A 97 -4.05 1.48 -12.86
N ILE A 98 -5.23 1.08 -12.41
CA ILE A 98 -6.08 0.06 -13.04
C ILE A 98 -7.30 0.71 -13.68
N PRO A 99 -7.62 0.47 -14.95
CA PRO A 99 -8.85 0.96 -15.58
C PRO A 99 -10.09 0.61 -14.75
N ARG A 100 -11.10 1.49 -14.79
CA ARG A 100 -12.29 1.36 -13.96
C ARG A 100 -12.99 0.00 -14.10
N ASP A 101 -13.02 -0.54 -15.32
CA ASP A 101 -13.70 -1.80 -15.65
C ASP A 101 -13.00 -3.03 -15.05
N SER A 102 -11.72 -2.93 -14.68
CA SER A 102 -10.93 -4.01 -14.07
C SER A 102 -10.65 -3.79 -12.58
N ALA A 103 -11.10 -2.65 -12.02
CA ALA A 103 -10.76 -2.22 -10.68
C ALA A 103 -11.23 -3.20 -9.59
N LYS A 104 -12.41 -3.80 -9.78
CA LYS A 104 -13.02 -4.71 -8.82
C LYS A 104 -12.27 -6.03 -8.76
N GLU A 105 -11.96 -6.60 -9.91
CA GLU A 105 -11.17 -7.82 -10.07
C GLU A 105 -9.76 -7.62 -9.52
N ALA A 106 -9.10 -6.51 -9.87
CA ALA A 106 -7.76 -6.19 -9.40
C ALA A 106 -7.71 -5.99 -7.87
N MET A 107 -8.70 -5.31 -7.28
CA MET A 107 -8.81 -5.17 -5.82
C MET A 107 -8.93 -6.54 -5.15
N LYS A 108 -9.81 -7.41 -5.66
CA LYS A 108 -10.01 -8.76 -5.12
C LYS A 108 -8.72 -9.59 -5.23
N GLU A 109 -8.05 -9.56 -6.38
CA GLU A 109 -6.76 -10.25 -6.60
C GLU A 109 -5.68 -9.76 -5.64
N ALA A 110 -5.54 -8.45 -5.48
CA ALA A 110 -4.55 -7.85 -4.57
C ALA A 110 -4.83 -8.24 -3.11
N CYS A 111 -6.08 -8.18 -2.67
CA CYS A 111 -6.46 -8.58 -1.32
C CYS A 111 -6.27 -10.08 -1.08
N MET A 112 -6.61 -10.94 -2.05
CA MET A 112 -6.32 -12.37 -2.00
C MET A 112 -4.81 -12.63 -1.88
N ALA A 113 -3.99 -11.90 -2.64
CA ALA A 113 -2.53 -12.00 -2.58
C ALA A 113 -1.96 -11.64 -1.21
N CYS A 114 -2.48 -10.59 -0.56
CA CYS A 114 -2.11 -10.25 0.81
C CYS A 114 -2.46 -11.36 1.79
N VAL A 115 -3.73 -11.77 1.87
CA VAL A 115 -4.17 -12.75 2.87
C VAL A 115 -3.61 -14.16 2.63
N GLY A 116 -3.31 -14.49 1.37
CA GLY A 116 -2.68 -15.74 0.95
C GLY A 116 -1.15 -15.71 0.97
N GLU A 117 -0.52 -14.60 1.36
CA GLU A 117 0.93 -14.44 1.45
C GLU A 117 1.67 -14.70 0.12
N TYR A 118 1.11 -14.28 -1.02
CA TYR A 118 1.71 -14.51 -2.34
C TYR A 118 1.88 -13.22 -3.18
N VAL A 119 1.91 -12.04 -2.53
CA VAL A 119 2.20 -10.76 -3.19
C VAL A 119 3.55 -10.78 -3.93
N LEU A 120 4.56 -11.33 -3.26
CA LEU A 120 5.90 -11.58 -3.79
C LEU A 120 6.03 -13.06 -4.18
N LYS A 121 6.96 -13.36 -5.09
CA LYS A 121 7.22 -14.72 -5.58
C LYS A 121 7.56 -15.73 -4.47
N ASP A 122 8.26 -15.29 -3.42
CA ASP A 122 8.52 -16.11 -2.23
C ASP A 122 7.48 -15.77 -1.15
N PRO A 123 6.65 -16.73 -0.70
CA PRO A 123 5.70 -16.50 0.38
C PRO A 123 6.32 -16.06 1.70
N LYS A 124 7.56 -16.48 2.00
CA LYS A 124 8.25 -16.03 3.23
C LYS A 124 8.66 -14.58 3.13
N GLU A 125 9.14 -14.13 1.97
CA GLU A 125 9.40 -12.71 1.72
C GLU A 125 8.09 -11.90 1.75
N SER A 126 6.99 -12.41 1.16
CA SER A 126 5.67 -11.77 1.25
C SER A 126 5.25 -11.55 2.70
N TYR A 127 5.37 -12.58 3.53
CA TYR A 127 5.04 -12.51 4.94
C TYR A 127 5.90 -11.48 5.69
N ALA A 128 7.20 -11.48 5.43
CA ALA A 128 8.15 -10.60 6.10
C ALA A 128 7.96 -9.13 5.66
N GLU A 129 7.79 -8.87 4.37
CA GLU A 129 7.87 -7.52 3.80
C GLU A 129 6.53 -6.81 3.71
N ILE A 130 5.42 -7.52 3.45
CA ILE A 130 4.14 -6.87 3.14
C ILE A 130 3.42 -6.46 4.43
N THR A 131 3.12 -5.17 4.53
CA THR A 131 2.38 -4.58 5.66
C THR A 131 0.91 -4.38 5.36
N GLY A 132 0.56 -4.15 4.09
CA GLY A 132 -0.80 -3.88 3.69
C GLY A 132 -0.97 -3.50 2.23
N LEU A 133 -2.17 -3.08 1.89
CA LEU A 133 -2.48 -2.40 0.64
C LEU A 133 -3.51 -1.29 0.86
N SER A 134 -3.61 -0.38 -0.11
CA SER A 134 -4.69 0.59 -0.20
C SER A 134 -5.28 0.64 -1.61
N VAL A 135 -6.58 0.90 -1.69
CA VAL A 135 -7.33 1.02 -2.93
C VAL A 135 -8.12 2.31 -2.91
N THR A 136 -7.90 3.15 -3.91
CA THR A 136 -8.64 4.39 -4.13
C THR A 136 -9.39 4.29 -5.44
N MET A 137 -10.72 4.33 -5.38
CA MET A 137 -11.57 4.35 -6.57
C MET A 137 -11.67 5.79 -7.09
N LYS A 138 -11.10 6.05 -8.28
CA LYS A 138 -11.22 7.34 -8.96
C LYS A 138 -12.32 7.28 -10.04
N PRO A 139 -12.73 8.43 -10.62
CA PRO A 139 -13.76 8.43 -11.67
C PRO A 139 -13.40 7.58 -12.90
N LYS A 140 -12.13 7.59 -13.33
CA LYS A 140 -11.67 6.94 -14.57
C LYS A 140 -10.90 5.64 -14.36
N ASN A 141 -10.31 5.45 -13.19
CA ASN A 141 -9.47 4.31 -12.85
C ASN A 141 -9.56 4.02 -11.34
N ALA A 142 -8.88 2.99 -10.88
CA ALA A 142 -8.59 2.76 -9.48
C ALA A 142 -7.09 2.76 -9.28
N ARG A 143 -6.62 3.35 -8.18
CA ARG A 143 -5.22 3.31 -7.78
C ARG A 143 -5.08 2.30 -6.66
N ILE A 144 -4.35 1.23 -6.92
CA ILE A 144 -3.99 0.22 -5.91
C ILE A 144 -2.54 0.47 -5.51
N LYS A 145 -2.27 0.48 -4.20
CA LYS A 145 -0.93 0.57 -3.65
C LYS A 145 -0.68 -0.63 -2.75
N VAL A 146 0.41 -1.35 -2.97
CA VAL A 146 0.86 -2.44 -2.10
C VAL A 146 2.02 -1.95 -1.27
N TRP A 147 1.93 -2.09 0.05
CA TRP A 147 2.84 -1.48 1.03
C TRP A 147 3.84 -2.51 1.53
N ASN A 148 5.11 -2.11 1.64
CA ASN A 148 6.16 -2.95 2.19
C ASN A 148 7.04 -2.22 3.21
N ARG A 149 7.75 -2.99 4.04
CA ARG A 149 8.52 -2.49 5.19
C ARG A 149 9.80 -1.73 4.84
N ASP A 150 10.52 -2.14 3.80
CA ASP A 150 11.82 -1.56 3.42
C ASP A 150 11.85 -1.15 1.95
N SER A 151 12.05 0.14 1.69
CA SER A 151 12.18 0.70 0.34
C SER A 151 13.35 0.14 -0.48
N LYS A 152 14.33 -0.50 0.15
CA LYS A 152 15.38 -1.26 -0.55
C LYS A 152 14.84 -2.52 -1.24
N ASN A 153 13.71 -3.03 -0.80
CA ASN A 153 13.00 -4.15 -1.42
C ASN A 153 12.00 -3.70 -2.50
N SER A 154 12.32 -2.63 -3.23
CA SER A 154 11.42 -1.98 -4.22
C SER A 154 11.38 -2.65 -5.59
N ASP A 155 12.19 -3.68 -5.83
CA ASP A 155 12.28 -4.34 -7.13
C ASP A 155 10.94 -4.97 -7.55
N THR A 156 10.30 -4.37 -8.55
CA THR A 156 9.07 -4.89 -9.17
C THR A 156 9.22 -6.32 -9.73
N GLY A 157 10.45 -6.75 -10.03
CA GLY A 157 10.76 -8.12 -10.44
C GLY A 157 10.46 -9.17 -9.37
N LYS A 158 10.28 -8.78 -8.11
CA LYS A 158 9.89 -9.67 -7.00
C LYS A 158 8.39 -9.94 -6.92
N LEU A 159 7.55 -9.10 -7.54
CA LEU A 159 6.10 -9.28 -7.53
C LEU A 159 5.73 -10.64 -8.15
N SER A 160 4.75 -11.31 -7.55
CA SER A 160 4.26 -12.59 -8.03
C SER A 160 3.55 -12.41 -9.38
N PRO A 161 3.86 -13.23 -10.41
CA PRO A 161 3.16 -13.20 -11.69
C PRO A 161 1.69 -13.65 -11.59
N ASP A 162 1.31 -14.27 -10.47
CA ASP A 162 -0.04 -14.83 -10.24
C ASP A 162 -1.06 -13.77 -9.78
N ILE A 163 -0.75 -12.49 -10.00
CA ILE A 163 -1.62 -11.34 -9.74
C ILE A 163 -1.73 -10.55 -11.05
N PRO A 164 -2.52 -11.03 -12.04
CA PRO A 164 -2.48 -10.52 -13.41
C PRO A 164 -2.59 -9.00 -13.53
N HIS A 165 -3.46 -8.37 -12.71
CA HIS A 165 -3.66 -6.92 -12.74
C HIS A 165 -2.55 -6.11 -12.06
N LEU A 166 -1.66 -6.72 -11.28
CA LEU A 166 -0.60 -6.04 -10.51
C LEU A 166 0.81 -6.49 -10.96
N THR A 167 0.98 -6.86 -12.23
CA THR A 167 2.26 -7.34 -12.76
C THR A 167 2.60 -6.67 -14.09
N LYS A 168 3.50 -7.26 -14.88
CA LYS A 168 3.87 -6.76 -16.22
C LYS A 168 2.67 -6.68 -17.19
N ASN A 169 1.60 -7.42 -16.91
CA ASN A 169 0.35 -7.38 -17.66
C ASN A 169 -0.66 -6.38 -17.07
N SER A 170 -0.23 -5.55 -16.10
CA SER A 170 -1.07 -4.49 -15.53
C SER A 170 -1.63 -3.64 -16.66
N PRO A 171 -2.95 -3.39 -16.67
CA PRO A 171 -3.60 -2.61 -17.70
C PRO A 171 -3.24 -1.11 -17.66
N GLY A 172 -2.45 -0.67 -16.67
CA GLY A 172 -1.93 0.69 -16.60
C GLY A 172 -0.57 0.80 -15.88
N PRO A 173 -0.08 2.04 -15.66
CA PRO A 173 1.25 2.31 -15.12
C PRO A 173 1.54 1.57 -13.81
N MET A 174 2.78 1.08 -13.69
CA MET A 174 3.32 0.44 -12.49
C MET A 174 4.66 1.09 -12.13
N TYR A 175 4.81 1.56 -10.89
CA TYR A 175 6.06 2.12 -10.37
C TYR A 175 6.15 1.99 -8.85
N TYR A 176 7.33 2.25 -8.28
CA TYR A 176 7.55 2.23 -6.84
C TYR A 176 7.73 3.65 -6.28
N LYS A 177 7.12 3.96 -5.12
CA LYS A 177 7.27 5.23 -4.40
C LYS A 177 7.67 4.96 -2.93
N PRO A 178 8.89 5.33 -2.48
CA PRO A 178 9.25 5.24 -1.06
C PRO A 178 8.44 6.23 -0.21
N HIS A 179 8.16 5.88 1.05
CA HIS A 179 7.45 6.79 1.97
C HIS A 179 8.33 7.96 2.39
N GLN A 180 9.59 7.67 2.70
CA GLN A 180 10.61 8.68 2.94
C GLN A 180 11.46 8.85 1.68
N VAL A 181 11.52 10.06 1.16
CA VAL A 181 12.48 10.38 0.10
C VAL A 181 13.85 10.46 0.79
N GLY A 182 14.76 9.54 0.45
CA GLY A 182 16.11 9.50 1.01
C GLY A 182 16.75 10.89 1.02
N GLY A 183 17.09 11.38 2.22
CA GLY A 183 17.45 12.77 2.44
C GLY A 183 18.70 13.23 1.69
N GLY A 184 18.54 14.21 0.82
CA GLY A 184 19.36 15.41 0.95
C GLY A 184 18.99 16.04 2.29
N GLY A 185 19.78 15.74 3.34
CA GLY A 185 19.41 16.01 4.72
C GLY A 185 18.98 17.46 4.96
N TYR A 186 17.77 17.64 5.46
CA TYR A 186 17.40 18.85 6.20
C TYR A 186 18.26 18.90 7.46
N ARG A 187 19.40 19.60 7.38
CA ARG A 187 20.11 20.03 8.59
C ARG A 187 19.20 20.99 9.33
N LYS A 188 18.56 20.50 10.40
CA LYS A 188 17.98 21.34 11.45
C LYS A 188 19.06 22.35 11.85
N GLY A 189 18.88 23.61 11.46
CA GLY A 189 19.82 24.67 11.76
C GLY A 189 20.06 24.73 13.26
N LYS A 190 21.24 24.27 13.69
CA LYS A 190 21.75 24.62 15.01
C LYS A 190 21.96 26.13 14.96
N GLY A 191 21.17 26.86 15.73
CA GLY A 191 21.50 28.24 16.12
C GLY A 191 22.89 28.21 16.76
N GLY A 192 23.89 28.64 15.99
CA GLY A 192 25.27 28.79 16.43
C GLY A 192 25.51 30.26 16.70
N GLY A 193 25.66 30.58 17.98
CA GLY A 193 26.01 31.90 18.47
C GLY A 193 27.31 32.44 17.87
N GLY A 194 27.39 33.77 17.85
CA GLY A 194 28.55 34.52 17.41
C GLY A 194 29.80 34.21 18.22
N GLY A 195 30.94 34.28 17.53
CA GLY A 195 32.27 34.22 18.10
C GLY A 195 33.28 34.54 17.01
N GLY A 196 33.73 35.79 16.97
CA GLY A 196 34.76 36.26 16.05
C GLY A 196 36.17 35.78 16.43
N GLY A 197 37.08 35.80 15.45
CA GLY A 197 38.50 35.55 15.64
C GLY A 197 39.18 35.33 14.29
N GLY A 198 40.02 36.28 13.87
CA GLY A 198 40.59 36.36 12.53
C GLY A 198 41.90 35.59 12.30
N GLY A 199 42.54 35.90 11.18
CA GLY A 199 43.94 35.54 10.88
C GLY A 199 44.15 35.18 9.42
N GLY A 200 44.84 36.03 8.66
CA GLY A 200 45.07 35.91 7.22
C GLY A 200 46.21 34.96 6.81
N GLY A 201 46.49 34.93 5.50
CA GLY A 201 47.73 34.36 4.95
C GLY A 201 47.55 33.68 3.60
N GLY A 202 47.95 34.34 2.51
CA GLY A 202 47.84 33.86 1.14
C GLY A 202 48.92 32.86 0.71
N GLY A 203 48.74 32.32 -0.50
CA GLY A 203 49.74 31.49 -1.19
C GLY A 203 49.23 31.00 -2.54
N SER A 204 49.89 31.49 -3.59
CA SER A 204 49.71 31.24 -5.02
C SER A 204 50.33 29.91 -5.49
N GLY A 205 49.82 29.34 -6.59
CA GLY A 205 50.49 28.29 -7.37
C GLY A 205 49.53 27.56 -8.31
N GLY A 206 49.74 27.66 -9.62
CA GLY A 206 48.84 27.14 -10.66
C GLY A 206 49.30 25.85 -11.36
N GLY A 207 48.53 25.45 -12.38
CA GLY A 207 49.01 24.71 -13.56
C GLY A 207 48.44 23.30 -13.80
N GLY A 208 47.76 23.14 -14.95
CA GLY A 208 47.51 21.87 -15.69
C GLY A 208 46.33 21.05 -15.17
N GLY A 209 45.31 20.66 -15.95
CA GLY A 209 45.28 20.27 -17.36
C GLY A 209 44.86 18.79 -17.40
N GLY A 210 43.68 18.47 -17.94
CA GLY A 210 43.15 17.12 -18.00
C GLY A 210 41.66 17.10 -18.30
N ASP A 211 41.36 17.06 -19.58
CA ASP A 211 40.03 16.90 -20.19
C ASP A 211 39.41 15.54 -19.82
N ASP A 212 38.14 15.52 -19.43
CA ASP A 212 37.26 14.35 -19.46
C ASP A 212 35.80 14.86 -19.47
N ASP A 213 35.34 15.29 -20.64
CA ASP A 213 33.95 15.68 -20.91
C ASP A 213 33.04 14.44 -20.91
N ALA A 214 32.44 14.13 -19.76
CA ALA A 214 31.29 13.24 -19.66
C ALA A 214 30.00 14.08 -19.72
N ASP A 215 29.49 14.22 -20.94
CA ASP A 215 28.24 14.89 -21.26
C ASP A 215 27.04 14.14 -20.63
N SER A 216 26.57 14.60 -19.47
CA SER A 216 25.31 14.17 -18.87
C SER A 216 24.35 15.35 -18.82
N HIS A 217 23.53 15.45 -19.87
CA HIS A 217 22.37 16.33 -19.91
C HIS A 217 21.32 15.85 -18.88
N ASN A 218 21.52 16.23 -17.61
CA ASN A 218 20.50 16.07 -16.57
C ASN A 218 19.54 17.26 -16.70
N HIS A 219 18.44 17.06 -17.44
CA HIS A 219 17.32 18.00 -17.46
C HIS A 219 16.74 18.10 -16.03
N HIS A 220 17.13 19.17 -15.34
CA HIS A 220 16.69 19.50 -14.00
C HIS A 220 15.22 19.94 -14.04
N VAL A 221 14.30 18.98 -14.05
CA VAL A 221 12.89 19.27 -13.79
C VAL A 221 12.77 19.43 -12.27
N ARG A 222 12.69 20.68 -11.83
CA ARG A 222 12.29 21.02 -10.45
C ARG A 222 10.86 20.51 -10.26
N PHE A 223 10.70 19.37 -9.62
CA PHE A 223 9.39 18.94 -9.14
C PHE A 223 9.18 19.55 -7.75
N ASP A 224 8.26 20.52 -7.71
CA ASP A 224 7.71 21.09 -6.50
C ASP A 224 6.96 19.99 -5.73
N SER A 225 7.38 19.73 -4.49
CA SER A 225 6.85 18.69 -3.61
C SER A 225 5.52 19.06 -2.94
N SER A 226 4.76 20.00 -3.51
CA SER A 226 3.41 20.37 -3.08
C SER A 226 2.28 19.63 -3.80
N GLN A 227 2.59 18.72 -4.73
CA GLN A 227 1.58 17.91 -5.43
C GLN A 227 1.53 16.46 -4.93
N GLU A 228 1.05 16.28 -3.70
CA GLU A 228 0.00 15.28 -3.55
C GLU A 228 -1.23 15.94 -4.13
N GLU A 229 -1.65 15.52 -5.34
CA GLU A 229 -2.83 16.07 -6.00
C GLU A 229 -4.00 16.15 -4.99
N GLU A 230 -4.34 17.38 -4.59
CA GLU A 230 -5.71 17.77 -4.36
C GLU A 230 -6.48 17.42 -5.64
N GLU A 231 -6.90 16.17 -5.80
CA GLU A 231 -7.92 15.82 -6.78
C GLU A 231 -9.24 16.37 -6.26
N GLU A 232 -9.47 17.65 -6.59
CA GLU A 232 -10.74 18.33 -6.44
C GLU A 232 -11.82 17.51 -7.17
N TYR A 233 -12.64 16.79 -6.41
CA TYR A 233 -13.83 16.16 -6.94
C TYR A 233 -14.81 17.28 -7.33
N PRO A 234 -15.24 17.39 -8.60
CA PRO A 234 -16.30 18.32 -8.94
C PRO A 234 -17.56 17.90 -8.17
N GLN A 235 -18.03 18.80 -7.30
CA GLN A 235 -19.31 18.67 -6.60
C GLN A 235 -20.42 18.56 -7.65
N GLN A 236 -21.24 17.51 -7.55
CA GLN A 236 -22.56 17.46 -8.19
C GLN A 236 -23.63 17.80 -7.17
#